data_AF-M4DK03-F1
#
_entry.id   AF-M4DK03-F1
#
_cell.length_a   1.000
_cell.length_b   1.000
_cell.length_c   1.000
_cell.angle_alpha   90.00
_cell.angle_beta   90.00
_cell.angle_gamma   90.00
#
_symmetry.space_group_name_H-M   'P 1'
#
loop_
_entity.id
_entity.type
_entity.pdbx_description
1 polymer ?
#
loop_
_entity_poly.entity_id
_entity_poly.type
_entity_poly.pdbx_seq_one_letter_code
_entity_poly.pdbx_strand_id
1 'polypeptide(L)' 'MAGGCGGILVFVSGSIQLHGEDHPLRFSQTFHLVPLPQGSFFIQNEMFRLNYG' A
#
# COMPACT_ATOMS: atom_id res chain seq x y z
N MET A 1 -30.75 -1.80 3.99
CA MET A 1 -29.61 -0.88 3.81
C MET A 1 -28.35 -1.65 4.15
N ALA A 2 -27.72 -2.29 3.17
CA ALA A 2 -26.51 -3.09 3.41
C ALA A 2 -25.32 -2.11 3.57
N GLY A 3 -25.11 -1.62 4.78
CA GLY A 3 -23.98 -0.77 5.15
C GLY A 3 -22.69 -1.59 5.21
N GLY A 4 -22.22 -2.08 4.06
CA GLY A 4 -20.86 -2.57 3.95
C GLY A 4 -19.94 -1.37 4.02
N CYS A 5 -19.19 -1.21 5.11
CA CYS A 5 -18.09 -0.26 5.17
C CYS A 5 -17.06 -0.64 4.08
N GLY A 6 -17.22 -0.08 2.88
CA GLY A 6 -16.53 -0.47 1.66
C GLY A 6 -15.08 0.01 1.61
N GLY A 7 -14.22 -0.59 2.43
CA GLY A 7 -12.78 -0.39 2.35
C GLY A 7 -12.15 -1.14 1.17
N ILE A 8 -11.06 -0.60 0.62
CA ILE A 8 -10.26 -1.24 -0.42
C ILE A 8 -8.91 -1.61 0.17
N LEU A 9 -8.51 -2.88 0.02
CA LEU A 9 -7.13 -3.32 0.31
C LEU A 9 -6.33 -3.29 -0.98
N VAL A 10 -5.26 -2.50 -1.00
CA VAL A 10 -4.33 -2.42 -2.11
C VAL A 10 -3.02 -3.07 -1.71
N PHE A 11 -2.63 -4.12 -2.42
CA PHE A 11 -1.33 -4.76 -2.27
C PHE A 11 -0.42 -4.38 -3.44
N VAL A 12 0.72 -3.79 -3.13
CA VAL A 12 1.74 -3.37 -4.08
C VAL A 12 2.95 -4.25 -3.88
N SER A 13 3.46 -4.82 -4.96
CA SER A 13 4.75 -5.50 -4.99
C SER A 13 5.60 -4.90 -6.08
N GLY A 14 6.89 -4.70 -5.79
CA GLY A 14 7.79 -4.05 -6.74
C GLY A 14 9.25 -4.19 -6.35
N SER A 15 10.07 -3.38 -7.01
CA SER A 15 11.49 -3.21 -6.73
C SER A 15 11.82 -1.73 -6.54
N ILE A 16 12.69 -1.44 -5.59
CA ILE A 16 13.21 -0.10 -5.31
C ILE A 16 14.72 -0.08 -5.53
N GLN A 17 15.20 0.83 -6.37
CA GLN A 17 16.63 1.06 -6.58
C GLN A 17 17.11 2.12 -5.58
N LEU A 18 18.01 1.74 -4.69
CA LEU A 18 18.62 2.70 -3.76
C LEU A 18 19.83 3.36 -4.41
N HIS A 19 20.09 4.61 -4.05
CA HIS A 19 21.25 5.33 -4.54
C HIS A 19 22.54 4.73 -3.98
N GLY A 20 23.46 4.32 -4.86
CA GLY A 20 24.72 3.68 -4.49
C GLY A 20 24.65 2.16 -4.36
N GLU A 21 23.47 1.56 -4.52
CA GLU A 21 23.31 0.11 -4.65
C GLU A 21 23.26 -0.27 -6.13
N ASP A 22 23.86 -1.40 -6.51
CA ASP A 22 23.81 -1.90 -7.90
C ASP A 22 22.56 -2.77 -8.16
N HIS A 23 21.96 -3.33 -7.11
CA HIS A 23 20.86 -4.29 -7.22
C HIS A 23 19.54 -3.73 -6.66
N PRO A 24 18.44 -3.74 -7.43
CA PRO A 24 17.13 -3.32 -6.93
C PRO A 24 16.64 -4.27 -5.82
N LEU A 25 16.17 -3.70 -4.70
CA LEU A 25 15.60 -4.46 -3.59
C LEU A 25 14.11 -4.70 -3.83
N ARG A 26 13.62 -5.90 -3.51
CA ARG A 26 12.19 -6.19 -3.59
C ARG A 26 11.46 -5.58 -2.40
N PHE A 27 10.25 -5.07 -2.63
CA PHE A 27 9.40 -4.58 -1.55
C PHE A 27 7.96 -5.05 -1.73
N SER A 28 7.24 -5.06 -0.62
CA SER A 28 5.80 -5.20 -0.56
C SER A 28 5.24 -4.05 0.26
N GLN A 29 4.15 -3.44 -0.20
CA GLN A 29 3.49 -2.35 0.50
C GLN A 29 1.98 -2.55 0.45
N THR A 30 1.30 -2.36 1.58
CA THR A 30 -0.16 -2.51 1.67
C THR A 30 -0.80 -1.23 2.13
N PHE A 31 -1.88 -0.84 1.46
CA PHE A 31 -2.73 0.28 1.87
C PHE A 31 -4.14 -0.22 2.15
N HIS A 32 -4.69 0.17 3.29
CA HIS A 32 -6.12 0.04 3.58
C HIS A 32 -6.78 1.40 3.34
N LEU A 33 -7.49 1.51 2.22
CA LEU A 33 -8.20 2.71 1.81
C LEU A 33 -9.63 2.68 2.32
N VAL A 34 -10.07 3.79 2.92
CA VAL A 34 -11.44 3.95 3.38
C VAL A 34 -12.08 5.11 2.62
N PRO A 35 -13.27 4.91 2.01
CA PRO A 35 -13.94 5.93 1.22
C PRO A 35 -14.42 7.08 2.10
N LEU A 36 -14.28 8.29 1.59
CA LEU A 36 -14.86 9.50 2.13
C LEU A 36 -16.19 9.81 1.43
N PRO A 37 -17.12 10.53 2.08
CA PRO A 37 -18.42 10.88 1.49
C PRO A 37 -18.33 11.62 0.14
N GLN A 38 -17.20 12.28 -0.09
CA GLN A 38 -16.88 13.10 -1.26
C GLN A 38 -16.20 12.30 -2.40
N GLY A 39 -16.19 10.96 -2.33
CA GLY A 39 -15.71 10.07 -3.40
C GLY A 39 -14.18 9.88 -3.48
N SER A 40 -13.44 10.54 -2.59
CA SER A 40 -12.01 10.29 -2.36
C SER A 40 -11.80 9.21 -1.28
N PHE A 41 -10.54 8.84 -1.03
CA PHE A 41 -10.18 7.87 0.01
C PHE A 41 -9.12 8.48 0.94
N PHE A 42 -9.14 8.07 2.21
CA PHE A 42 -7.98 8.24 3.09
C PHE A 42 -7.33 6.89 3.37
N ILE A 43 -6.04 6.90 3.67
CA ILE A 43 -5.28 5.70 4.03
C ILE A 43 -5.45 5.50 5.54
N GLN A 44 -6.18 4.48 5.94
CA GLN A 44 -6.38 4.15 7.35
C GLN A 44 -5.18 3.37 7.91
N ASN A 45 -4.63 2.43 7.13
CA ASN A 45 -3.43 1.70 7.47
C ASN A 45 -2.48 1.69 6.27
N GLU A 46 -1.19 1.83 6.56
CA GLU A 46 -0.10 1.71 5.61
C GLU A 46 0.96 0.80 6.24
N MET A 47 1.47 -0.16 5.46
CA MET A 47 2.57 -1.00 5.88
C MET A 47 3.52 -1.23 4.71
N PHE A 48 4.75 -0.76 4.89
CA PHE A 48 5.87 -1.05 4.01
C PHE A 48 6.75 -2.17 4.56
N ARG A 49 7.14 -3.11 3.70
CA ARG A 49 8.12 -4.14 3.98
C ARG A 49 9.15 -4.19 2.87
N LEU A 50 10.40 -3.91 3.24
CA LEU A 50 11.56 -4.25 2.42
C LEU A 50 11.83 -5.74 2.56
N ASN A 51 11.93 -6.45 1.44
CA ASN A 51 12.29 -7.86 1.43
C ASN A 51 13.82 -7.96 1.41
N TYR A 52 14.41 -7.86 2.60
CA TYR A 52 15.84 -7.99 2.82
C TYR A 52 16.11 -9.29 3.58
N GLY A 53 16.90 -10.18 2.99
CA GLY A 53 17.17 -11.53 3.47
C GLY A 53 17.72 -12.41 2.37
#